data_AF-A0A8G1R1D3-F1
#
_entry.id   AF-A0A8G1R1D3-F1
#
_cell.length_a   1.000
_cell.length_b   1.000
_cell.length_c   1.000
_cell.angle_alpha   90.00
_cell.angle_beta   90.00
_cell.angle_gamma   90.00
#
_symmetry.space_group_name_H-M   'P 1'
#
loop_
_entity.id
_entity.type
_entity.pdbx_description
1 polymer ?
#
loop_
_entity_poly.entity_id
_entity_poly.type
_entity_poly.pdbx_seq_one_letter_code
_entity_poly.pdbx_strand_id
1 'polypeptide(L)'
;MPRAPEDYNRDRQCILCGDFLYDAMGVWRAHYRALYQTSGSVELSGIGYKESPGPLKIPTDPDKRWDTMGDDFCTMSELPCWPRNLFLLHEVCWQRLMEHIAEDNVDYSDLYDVFKRLPFPAGRGVSSYFDYMEGIEPYQAPLLIQLLLSTREQPRCAAELQNKLNRSYNATDCFRQLPIELIELLAGYLSTRDYLNSRLASRSMGMLFHKQGFWKTKFDINGERGFLNYLVKEHQNLDFDDWRLLYHSTCTLRCSRFFDITIRLWETNRWIREAVIRKSRGTLSASSFMDFGGRALQSYHNTMWPETKYRQTVKIPPDLVKIGVSALTEWGEQAVTIRGLELIRASGPSILLGAKIPGSLVIVEEVDDHGGGRPDWTEDHTWYRCCPGTEVILDAQELRGFMITNTVAGRLTHLQLIRQNGFSKPVGFCYLNGASYAFQMDDIVNLVVEFDVNMNLRQLGIQGFGSNQKARDWDRDGYYKITRDDDDDDDDDDDDDDDDDDED
;
A
#
# COMPACT_ATOMS: atom_id res chain seq x y z
N MET A 1 -9.51 -29.56 -3.01
CA MET A 1 -9.28 -29.95 -1.60
C MET A 1 -8.49 -28.83 -0.93
N PRO A 2 -8.68 -28.54 0.38
CA PRO A 2 -7.78 -27.62 1.09
C PRO A 2 -6.34 -28.16 1.02
N ARG A 3 -5.36 -27.28 0.85
CA ARG A 3 -3.94 -27.66 0.77
C ARG A 3 -3.49 -28.34 2.08
N ALA A 4 -2.39 -29.07 2.05
CA ALA A 4 -1.84 -29.62 3.29
C ALA A 4 -1.46 -28.45 4.25
N PRO A 5 -1.57 -28.61 5.58
CA PRO A 5 -1.13 -27.60 6.56
C PRO A 5 0.29 -27.06 6.30
N GLU A 6 1.15 -27.89 5.72
CA GLU A 6 2.54 -27.61 5.36
C GLU A 6 2.69 -26.67 4.14
N ASP A 7 1.70 -26.60 3.26
CA ASP A 7 1.69 -25.67 2.13
C ASP A 7 1.31 -24.24 2.56
N TYR A 8 0.55 -24.10 3.65
CA TYR A 8 0.25 -22.80 4.27
C TYR A 8 1.46 -22.22 5.01
N ASN A 9 2.44 -23.06 5.35
CA ASN A 9 3.67 -22.65 6.03
C ASN A 9 4.63 -21.83 5.14
N ARG A 10 4.45 -21.81 3.81
CA ARG A 10 5.29 -21.02 2.89
C ARG A 10 5.05 -19.52 3.00
N ASP A 11 3.94 -19.09 3.60
CA ASP A 11 3.53 -17.70 3.55
C ASP A 11 3.44 -17.03 4.93
N ARG A 12 4.59 -16.98 5.61
CA ARG A 12 4.79 -16.35 6.92
C ARG A 12 5.07 -14.86 6.76
N GLN A 13 4.12 -14.10 6.21
CA GLN A 13 4.31 -12.67 5.95
C GLN A 13 3.71 -11.81 7.06
N CYS A 14 4.38 -10.71 7.38
CA CYS A 14 3.80 -9.69 8.25
C CYS A 14 2.67 -8.96 7.51
N ILE A 15 1.49 -8.85 8.14
CA ILE A 15 0.32 -8.17 7.54
C ILE A 15 0.55 -6.68 7.26
N LEU A 16 1.48 -6.04 7.98
CA LEU A 16 1.78 -4.62 7.82
C LEU A 16 2.80 -4.37 6.71
N CYS A 17 3.99 -4.97 6.80
CA CYS A 17 5.07 -4.70 5.85
C CYS A 17 5.07 -5.63 4.64
N GLY A 18 4.40 -6.78 4.70
CA GLY A 18 4.40 -7.80 3.65
C GLY A 18 5.68 -8.61 3.54
N ASP A 19 6.69 -8.35 4.37
CA ASP A 19 7.94 -9.08 4.37
C ASP A 19 7.81 -10.42 5.13
N PHE A 20 8.67 -11.37 4.80
CA PHE A 20 8.65 -12.70 5.40
C PHE A 20 9.26 -12.72 6.81
N LEU A 21 8.82 -13.68 7.62
CA LEU A 21 9.46 -14.05 8.87
C LEU A 21 10.65 -14.97 8.55
N TYR A 22 11.88 -14.45 8.64
CA TYR A 22 13.10 -15.20 8.34
C TYR A 22 14.32 -14.63 9.07
N ASP A 23 15.27 -15.48 9.47
CA ASP A 23 16.44 -15.11 10.29
C ASP A 23 17.69 -14.72 9.48
N ALA A 24 17.86 -15.24 8.26
CA ALA A 24 19.16 -15.16 7.57
C ALA A 24 19.59 -13.75 7.10
N MET A 25 18.70 -12.75 7.09
CA MET A 25 18.99 -11.41 6.53
C MET A 25 18.71 -10.24 7.50
N GLY A 26 18.49 -10.51 8.78
CA GLY A 26 18.33 -9.48 9.81
C GLY A 26 17.56 -9.95 11.03
N VAL A 27 18.11 -9.69 12.22
CA VAL A 27 17.57 -10.16 13.51
C VAL A 27 16.12 -9.69 13.75
N TRP A 28 15.75 -8.52 13.22
CA TRP A 28 14.39 -7.99 13.37
C TRP A 28 13.34 -8.81 12.60
N ARG A 29 13.70 -9.42 11.46
CA ARG A 29 12.78 -10.22 10.63
C ARG A 29 12.38 -11.54 11.28
N ALA A 30 13.23 -12.03 12.19
CA ALA A 30 12.97 -13.25 12.94
C ALA A 30 12.06 -13.02 14.16
N HIS A 31 11.94 -11.78 14.66
CA HIS A 31 11.11 -11.47 15.82
C HIS A 31 9.69 -11.11 15.40
N TYR A 32 8.70 -11.78 15.97
CA TYR A 32 7.31 -11.60 15.58
C TYR A 32 6.31 -11.79 16.73
N ARG A 33 5.11 -11.26 16.52
CA ARG A 33 3.91 -11.52 17.33
C ARG A 33 2.79 -12.04 16.44
N ALA A 34 1.84 -12.72 17.07
CA ALA A 34 0.59 -13.14 16.45
C ALA A 34 -0.58 -12.45 17.17
N LEU A 35 -1.50 -11.89 16.39
CA LEU A 35 -2.83 -11.48 16.85
C LEU A 35 -3.83 -12.49 16.31
N TYR A 36 -4.54 -13.20 17.17
CA TYR A 36 -5.34 -14.35 16.77
C TYR A 36 -6.63 -14.45 17.56
N GLN A 37 -7.64 -15.07 16.95
CA GLN A 37 -8.96 -15.25 17.56
C GLN A 37 -9.11 -16.66 18.13
N THR A 38 -9.27 -16.76 19.44
CA THR A 38 -9.63 -17.98 20.18
C THR A 38 -11.13 -17.96 20.50
N SER A 39 -11.67 -19.02 21.12
CA SER A 39 -13.10 -19.27 21.38
C SER A 39 -13.85 -18.10 22.07
N GLY A 40 -14.18 -17.06 21.31
CA GLY A 40 -14.90 -15.86 21.75
C GLY A 40 -14.03 -14.64 22.07
N SER A 41 -12.70 -14.74 22.03
CA SER A 41 -11.77 -13.65 22.36
C SER A 41 -10.70 -13.46 21.30
N VAL A 42 -10.14 -12.25 21.24
CA VAL A 42 -8.92 -11.97 20.46
C VAL A 42 -7.76 -11.82 21.44
N GLU A 43 -6.68 -12.55 21.18
CA GLU A 43 -5.50 -12.62 22.02
C GLU A 43 -4.27 -12.16 21.23
N LEU A 44 -3.33 -11.57 21.95
CA LEU A 44 -2.00 -11.19 21.46
C LEU A 44 -0.98 -12.14 22.06
N SER A 45 -0.08 -12.68 21.24
CA SER A 45 1.02 -13.50 21.72
C SER A 45 2.17 -12.66 22.30
N GLY A 46 3.06 -13.33 23.03
CA GLY A 46 4.40 -12.81 23.31
C GLY A 46 5.26 -12.74 22.05
N ILE A 47 6.53 -12.38 22.23
CA ILE A 47 7.49 -12.23 21.13
C ILE A 47 8.10 -13.58 20.78
N GLY A 48 7.70 -14.15 19.65
CA GLY A 48 8.30 -15.34 19.06
C GLY A 48 9.58 -15.04 18.29
N TYR A 49 10.37 -16.09 18.04
CA TYR A 49 11.56 -16.04 17.18
C TYR A 49 11.49 -17.15 16.14
N LYS A 50 11.73 -16.78 14.88
CA LYS A 50 11.66 -17.69 13.74
C LYS A 50 13.06 -18.20 13.41
N GLU A 51 13.41 -19.34 14.01
CA GLU A 51 14.59 -20.14 13.62
C GLU A 51 14.31 -20.89 12.32
N SER A 52 15.22 -20.86 11.36
CA SER A 52 15.17 -21.70 10.17
C SER A 52 16.04 -22.96 10.33
N PRO A 53 15.52 -24.20 10.14
CA PRO A 53 14.16 -24.62 9.78
C PRO A 53 13.35 -25.11 11.01
N GLY A 54 12.72 -24.19 11.74
CA GLY A 54 11.83 -24.50 12.87
C GLY A 54 10.35 -24.19 12.62
N PRO A 55 9.43 -24.85 13.37
CA PRO A 55 8.03 -24.46 13.42
C PRO A 55 7.88 -23.07 14.04
N LEU A 56 6.79 -22.35 13.74
CA LEU A 56 6.51 -21.06 14.38
C LEU A 56 6.02 -21.30 15.81
N LYS A 57 6.85 -20.92 16.78
CA LYS A 57 6.55 -20.96 18.22
C LYS A 57 6.27 -19.55 18.72
N ILE A 58 5.19 -19.40 19.48
CA ILE A 58 4.80 -18.15 20.11
C ILE A 58 4.60 -18.36 21.62
N PRO A 59 5.10 -17.46 22.49
CA PRO A 59 4.70 -17.46 23.89
C PRO A 59 3.22 -17.11 24.01
N THR A 60 2.50 -17.80 24.91
CA THR A 60 1.07 -17.50 25.17
C THR A 60 0.87 -16.24 26.00
N ASP A 61 1.87 -15.88 26.81
CA ASP A 61 1.89 -14.65 27.59
C ASP A 61 2.42 -13.49 26.74
N PRO A 62 1.66 -12.39 26.56
CA PRO A 62 2.05 -11.24 25.74
C PRO A 62 3.32 -10.52 26.23
N ASP A 63 3.69 -10.68 27.50
CA ASP A 63 4.87 -10.04 28.10
C ASP A 63 6.12 -10.92 28.02
N LYS A 64 5.98 -12.19 27.60
CA LYS A 64 7.11 -13.11 27.44
C LYS A 64 7.76 -13.02 26.07
N ARG A 65 9.02 -13.44 26.03
CA ARG A 65 9.84 -13.56 24.82
C ARG A 65 10.27 -15.01 24.62
N TRP A 66 10.63 -15.34 23.40
CA TRP A 66 11.11 -16.67 23.01
C TRP A 66 12.27 -17.20 23.88
N ASP A 67 13.12 -16.31 24.40
CA ASP A 67 14.26 -16.62 25.27
C ASP A 67 13.91 -16.67 26.77
N THR A 68 12.70 -16.24 27.14
CA THR A 68 12.20 -16.20 28.53
C THR A 68 10.98 -17.09 28.77
N MET A 69 10.44 -17.73 27.72
CA MET A 69 9.21 -18.53 27.80
C MET A 69 9.39 -19.88 28.51
N GLY A 70 10.59 -20.48 28.48
CA GLY A 70 10.77 -21.87 28.92
C GLY A 70 9.89 -22.82 28.09
N ASP A 71 9.05 -23.61 28.76
CA ASP A 71 8.07 -24.50 28.12
C ASP A 71 6.69 -23.83 27.86
N ASP A 72 6.52 -22.54 28.21
CA ASP A 72 5.26 -21.80 28.06
C ASP A 72 5.10 -21.22 26.63
N PHE A 73 5.06 -22.11 25.63
CA PHE A 73 4.83 -21.75 24.24
C PHE A 73 3.80 -22.65 23.58
N CYS A 74 3.20 -22.14 22.49
CA CYS A 74 2.34 -22.91 21.61
C CYS A 74 2.94 -22.91 20.20
N THR A 75 2.88 -24.06 19.52
CA THR A 75 3.19 -24.10 18.10
C THR A 75 1.99 -23.55 17.33
N MET A 76 2.21 -22.64 16.38
CA MET A 76 1.11 -22.01 15.64
C MET A 76 0.14 -22.99 14.98
N SER A 77 0.62 -24.14 14.52
CA SER A 77 -0.21 -25.19 13.91
C SER A 77 -1.14 -25.89 14.90
N GLU A 78 -0.91 -25.74 16.21
CA GLU A 78 -1.72 -26.29 17.29
C GLU A 78 -2.85 -25.33 17.71
N LEU A 79 -2.79 -24.07 17.26
CA LEU A 79 -3.83 -23.10 17.56
C LEU A 79 -5.16 -23.51 16.91
N PRO A 80 -6.30 -23.48 17.63
CA PRO A 80 -7.60 -23.83 17.06
C PRO A 80 -8.02 -22.98 15.87
N CYS A 81 -7.48 -21.76 15.76
CA CYS A 81 -7.76 -20.85 14.66
C CYS A 81 -6.99 -21.21 13.38
N TRP A 82 -5.86 -21.91 13.50
CA TRP A 82 -4.96 -22.19 12.38
C TRP A 82 -5.65 -22.97 11.23
N PRO A 83 -5.37 -22.64 9.96
CA PRO A 83 -4.51 -21.56 9.46
C PRO A 83 -5.26 -20.22 9.27
N ARG A 84 -6.48 -20.10 9.79
CA ARG A 84 -7.34 -18.93 9.61
C ARG A 84 -7.26 -18.02 10.84
N ASN A 85 -7.92 -16.87 10.75
CA ASN A 85 -8.22 -16.04 11.92
C ASN A 85 -7.00 -15.64 12.77
N LEU A 86 -5.86 -15.40 12.11
CA LEU A 86 -4.62 -14.96 12.73
C LEU A 86 -3.90 -13.99 11.81
N PHE A 87 -3.15 -13.06 12.41
CA PHE A 87 -2.29 -12.12 11.71
C PHE A 87 -0.90 -12.15 12.34
N LEU A 88 0.12 -12.25 11.49
CA LEU A 88 1.52 -12.19 11.90
C LEU A 88 2.04 -10.77 11.75
N LEU A 89 2.83 -10.32 12.72
CA LEU A 89 3.48 -9.02 12.71
C LEU A 89 4.94 -9.17 13.11
N HIS A 90 5.87 -8.53 12.39
CA HIS A 90 7.20 -8.32 12.95
C HIS A 90 7.09 -7.49 14.22
N GLU A 91 7.93 -7.77 15.22
CA GLU A 91 7.93 -7.04 16.49
C GLU A 91 8.13 -5.53 16.26
N VAL A 92 9.03 -5.15 15.36
CA VAL A 92 9.25 -3.74 15.01
C VAL A 92 8.01 -3.08 14.38
N CYS A 93 7.26 -3.83 13.56
CA CYS A 93 6.03 -3.32 12.94
C CYS A 93 4.92 -3.14 13.98
N TRP A 94 4.82 -4.09 14.93
CA TRP A 94 3.89 -3.99 16.07
C TRP A 94 4.20 -2.77 16.95
N GLN A 95 5.45 -2.61 17.39
CA GLN A 95 5.87 -1.47 18.22
C GLN A 95 5.53 -0.15 17.54
N ARG A 96 5.86 0.00 16.24
CA ARG A 96 5.54 1.20 15.48
C ARG A 96 4.04 1.45 15.37
N LEU A 97 3.23 0.42 15.18
CA LEU A 97 1.78 0.57 15.18
C LEU A 97 1.27 1.07 16.55
N MET A 98 1.79 0.53 17.66
CA MET A 98 1.38 0.97 19.00
C MET A 98 1.73 2.43 19.27
N GLU A 99 2.88 2.92 18.78
CA GLU A 99 3.24 4.34 18.85
C GLU A 99 2.19 5.25 18.17
N HIS A 100 1.51 4.78 17.13
CA HIS A 100 0.43 5.54 16.49
C HIS A 100 -0.85 5.59 17.35
N ILE A 101 -1.22 4.46 17.98
CA ILE A 101 -2.50 4.31 18.70
C ILE A 101 -2.48 4.98 20.09
N ALA A 102 -1.30 5.16 20.66
CA ALA A 102 -1.05 5.52 22.06
C ALA A 102 -1.45 4.37 23.02
N GLU A 103 -0.45 3.85 23.74
CA GLU A 103 -0.38 2.47 24.28
C GLU A 103 -1.48 2.08 25.27
N ASP A 104 -2.18 3.02 25.91
CA ASP A 104 -2.83 2.72 27.19
C ASP A 104 -4.14 1.92 27.12
N ASN A 105 -4.83 1.80 25.96
CA ASN A 105 -6.11 1.06 25.87
C ASN A 105 -6.45 0.59 24.44
N VAL A 106 -5.65 -0.30 23.86
CA VAL A 106 -6.00 -0.92 22.56
C VAL A 106 -6.90 -2.12 22.79
N ASP A 107 -8.16 -2.04 22.35
CA ASP A 107 -9.03 -3.22 22.27
C ASP A 107 -8.57 -4.10 21.09
N TYR A 108 -8.08 -5.30 21.39
CA TYR A 108 -7.61 -6.25 20.40
C TYR A 108 -8.71 -6.75 19.47
N SER A 109 -9.97 -6.79 19.92
CA SER A 109 -11.12 -7.14 19.07
C SER A 109 -11.35 -6.07 18.01
N ASP A 110 -11.24 -4.79 18.40
CA ASP A 110 -11.31 -3.68 17.46
C ASP A 110 -10.16 -3.70 16.46
N LEU A 111 -8.94 -3.91 16.94
CA LEU A 111 -7.76 -3.99 16.09
C LEU A 111 -7.84 -5.15 15.09
N TYR A 112 -8.25 -6.32 15.55
CA TYR A 112 -8.39 -7.52 14.73
C TYR A 112 -9.42 -7.36 13.61
N ASP A 113 -10.57 -6.72 13.90
CA ASP A 113 -11.56 -6.40 12.88
C ASP A 113 -11.05 -5.35 11.88
N VAL A 114 -10.22 -4.40 12.32
CA VAL A 114 -9.54 -3.47 11.41
C VAL A 114 -8.53 -4.20 10.53
N PHE A 115 -7.78 -5.16 11.07
CA PHE A 115 -6.82 -5.96 10.28
C PHE A 115 -7.49 -6.80 9.20
N LYS A 116 -8.72 -7.30 9.42
CA LYS A 116 -9.50 -7.99 8.38
C LYS A 116 -9.79 -7.13 7.15
N ARG A 117 -9.76 -5.80 7.30
CA ARG A 117 -10.06 -4.84 6.23
C ARG A 117 -8.80 -4.40 5.46
N LEU A 118 -7.61 -4.70 5.99
CA LEU A 118 -6.35 -4.31 5.35
C LEU A 118 -6.18 -5.00 4.01
N PRO A 119 -5.60 -4.30 3.02
CA PRO A 119 -5.17 -4.96 1.80
C PRO A 119 -4.11 -6.01 2.08
N PHE A 120 -4.23 -7.16 1.41
CA PHE A 120 -3.23 -8.20 1.55
C PHE A 120 -1.91 -7.68 0.97
N PRO A 121 -0.77 -7.91 1.65
CA PRO A 121 0.51 -7.45 1.14
C PRO A 121 0.80 -8.08 -0.22
N ALA A 122 1.55 -7.39 -1.08
CA ALA A 122 1.85 -7.91 -2.41
C ALA A 122 2.49 -9.31 -2.34
N GLY A 123 1.97 -10.25 -3.14
CA GLY A 123 2.33 -11.67 -3.04
C GLY A 123 3.81 -11.94 -3.38
N ARG A 124 4.23 -11.58 -4.59
CA ARG A 124 5.65 -11.57 -5.03
C ARG A 124 6.20 -10.14 -4.98
N GLY A 125 7.49 -10.00 -4.65
CA GLY A 125 8.27 -8.78 -4.87
C GLY A 125 8.38 -7.81 -3.67
N VAL A 126 7.58 -7.93 -2.61
CA VAL A 126 7.79 -7.10 -1.40
C VAL A 126 9.11 -7.44 -0.73
N SER A 127 9.39 -8.74 -0.54
CA SER A 127 10.70 -9.25 -0.10
C SER A 127 11.83 -8.76 -1.00
N SER A 128 11.62 -8.66 -2.33
CA SER A 128 12.69 -8.19 -3.22
C SER A 128 13.12 -6.75 -2.93
N TYR A 129 12.23 -5.89 -2.41
CA TYR A 129 12.66 -4.57 -1.93
C TYR A 129 13.52 -4.66 -0.67
N PHE A 130 13.27 -5.66 0.18
CA PHE A 130 13.96 -5.93 1.43
C PHE A 130 15.24 -6.76 1.27
N ASP A 131 15.36 -7.55 0.20
CA ASP A 131 16.55 -8.34 -0.14
C ASP A 131 17.74 -7.42 -0.44
N TYR A 132 17.47 -6.20 -0.95
CA TYR A 132 18.48 -5.14 -1.11
C TYR A 132 18.76 -4.36 0.19
N MET A 133 18.13 -4.71 1.31
CA MET A 133 18.21 -4.05 2.61
C MET A 133 18.67 -5.03 3.71
N GLU A 134 19.86 -5.61 3.52
CA GLU A 134 20.50 -6.41 4.56
C GLU A 134 20.70 -5.54 5.82
N GLY A 135 20.08 -5.94 6.93
CA GLY A 135 20.26 -5.31 8.25
C GLY A 135 19.54 -3.97 8.52
N ILE A 136 18.85 -3.34 7.56
CA ILE A 136 18.12 -2.08 7.83
C ILE A 136 16.69 -2.39 8.29
N GLU A 137 16.30 -1.83 9.44
CA GLU A 137 14.92 -1.91 9.95
C GLU A 137 13.96 -1.07 9.10
N PRO A 138 12.71 -1.53 8.91
CA PRO A 138 11.67 -0.66 8.34
C PRO A 138 11.56 0.60 9.21
N TYR A 139 11.09 1.71 8.65
CA TYR A 139 10.88 2.99 9.37
C TYR A 139 12.11 3.88 9.65
N GLN A 140 13.33 3.47 9.30
CA GLN A 140 14.56 4.28 9.51
C GLN A 140 15.20 4.82 8.21
N ALA A 141 14.55 4.64 7.06
CA ALA A 141 15.00 5.17 5.77
C ALA A 141 14.11 6.34 5.30
N PRO A 142 14.65 7.36 4.58
CA PRO A 142 16.06 7.59 4.24
C PRO A 142 16.83 8.22 5.41
N LEU A 143 18.16 8.24 5.36
CA LEU A 143 18.94 8.98 6.35
C LEU A 143 18.72 10.49 6.19
N LEU A 144 18.75 11.26 7.29
CA LEU A 144 18.59 12.72 7.27
C LEU A 144 19.45 13.41 6.22
N ILE A 145 20.69 12.96 6.06
CA ILE A 145 21.64 13.52 5.09
C ILE A 145 21.10 13.45 3.66
N GLN A 146 20.38 12.39 3.31
CA GLN A 146 19.78 12.21 1.98
C GLN A 146 18.63 13.20 1.74
N LEU A 147 17.93 13.61 2.80
CA LEU A 147 16.86 14.62 2.73
C LEU A 147 17.41 16.05 2.62
N LEU A 148 18.61 16.30 3.16
CA LEU A 148 19.23 17.63 3.22
C LEU A 148 20.15 17.96 2.04
N LEU A 149 20.36 17.04 1.08
CA LEU A 149 21.21 17.29 -0.10
C LEU A 149 20.74 18.45 -1.00
N SER A 150 19.49 18.91 -0.87
CA SER A 150 19.05 20.12 -1.56
C SER A 150 19.33 21.37 -0.72
N THR A 151 20.46 22.03 -0.98
CA THR A 151 20.74 23.38 -0.51
C THR A 151 19.77 24.38 -1.15
N ARG A 152 18.59 24.55 -0.56
CA ARG A 152 17.65 25.60 -0.97
C ARG A 152 17.88 26.84 -0.11
N GLU A 153 18.22 27.97 -0.74
CA GLU A 153 18.26 29.26 -0.05
C GLU A 153 16.87 29.67 0.43
N GLN A 154 16.81 30.25 1.63
CA GLN A 154 15.58 30.49 2.36
C GLN A 154 15.06 31.92 2.09
N PRO A 155 13.75 32.10 1.86
CA PRO A 155 13.10 33.38 2.15
C PRO A 155 13.00 33.54 3.67
N ARG A 156 13.90 34.33 4.25
CA ARG A 156 13.76 34.81 5.63
C ARG A 156 12.60 35.80 5.71
N CYS A 157 11.84 35.78 6.80
CA CYS A 157 10.91 36.87 7.06
C CYS A 157 11.73 38.14 7.26
N ALA A 158 11.57 39.14 6.39
CA ALA A 158 12.15 40.45 6.65
C ALA A 158 11.64 40.95 8.01
N ALA A 159 12.51 41.48 8.85
CA ALA A 159 12.14 41.97 10.19
C ALA A 159 10.99 42.99 10.13
N GLU A 160 10.92 43.75 9.03
CA GLU A 160 9.83 44.68 8.72
C GLU A 160 8.47 44.01 8.55
N LEU A 161 8.43 42.84 7.89
CA LEU A 161 7.20 42.07 7.70
C LEU A 161 6.73 41.49 9.04
N GLN A 162 7.66 40.96 9.84
CA GLN A 162 7.38 40.47 11.19
C GLN A 162 6.80 41.59 12.08
N ASN A 163 7.39 42.79 12.01
CA ASN A 163 6.91 43.95 12.74
C ASN A 163 5.53 44.43 12.26
N LYS A 164 5.26 44.40 10.95
CA LYS A 164 3.93 44.71 10.39
C LYS A 164 2.88 43.71 10.86
N LEU A 165 3.20 42.41 10.87
CA LEU A 165 2.30 41.37 11.36
C LEU A 165 1.99 41.54 12.86
N ASN A 166 3.01 41.88 13.67
CA ASN A 166 2.84 42.15 15.10
C ASN A 166 1.98 43.41 15.39
N ARG A 167 2.10 44.45 14.56
CA ARG A 167 1.44 45.76 14.76
C ARG A 167 0.05 45.87 14.15
N SER A 168 -0.25 45.04 13.14
CA SER A 168 -1.51 45.09 12.41
C SER A 168 -2.67 44.64 13.31
N TYR A 169 -3.51 45.59 13.73
CA TYR A 169 -4.68 45.31 14.56
C TYR A 169 -5.93 45.09 13.72
N ASN A 170 -6.55 43.92 13.85
CA ASN A 170 -7.94 43.71 13.44
C ASN A 170 -8.76 43.31 14.67
N ALA A 171 -9.58 44.24 15.17
CA ALA A 171 -10.39 44.06 16.39
C ALA A 171 -11.38 42.90 16.29
N THR A 172 -11.73 42.46 15.07
CA THR A 172 -12.70 41.39 14.83
C THR A 172 -12.06 40.00 14.63
N ASP A 173 -10.73 39.88 14.71
CA ASP A 173 -10.03 38.59 14.55
C ASP A 173 -10.11 37.77 15.85
N CYS A 174 -10.99 36.78 15.89
CA CYS A 174 -11.22 35.95 17.08
C CYS A 174 -9.99 35.15 17.51
N PHE A 175 -9.12 34.75 16.57
CA PHE A 175 -7.90 34.01 16.91
C PHE A 175 -6.91 34.86 17.71
N ARG A 176 -6.97 36.19 17.59
CA ARG A 176 -6.10 37.09 18.37
C ARG A 176 -6.42 37.09 19.86
N GLN A 177 -7.62 36.64 20.25
CA GLN A 177 -8.02 36.54 21.66
C GLN A 177 -7.39 35.33 22.36
N LEU A 178 -6.83 34.38 21.59
CA LEU A 178 -6.18 33.20 22.13
C LEU A 178 -4.68 33.46 22.36
N PRO A 179 -4.09 32.89 23.44
CA PRO A 179 -2.64 32.78 23.56
C PRO A 179 -2.02 32.11 22.33
N ILE A 180 -0.83 32.56 21.93
CA ILE A 180 -0.17 32.09 20.70
C ILE A 180 0.07 30.57 20.73
N GLU A 181 0.29 30.01 21.90
CA GLU A 181 0.48 28.59 22.16
C GLU A 181 -0.78 27.78 21.79
N LEU A 182 -1.98 28.33 22.06
CA LEU A 182 -3.24 27.69 21.67
C LEU A 182 -3.48 27.80 20.16
N ILE A 183 -3.12 28.93 19.55
CA ILE A 183 -3.20 29.07 18.08
C ILE A 183 -2.23 28.09 17.41
N GLU A 184 -1.01 27.95 17.94
CA GLU A 184 0.00 27.01 17.45
C GLU A 184 -0.47 25.56 17.59
N LEU A 185 -1.06 25.20 18.73
CA LEU A 185 -1.68 23.89 18.96
C LEU A 185 -2.81 23.62 17.95
N LEU A 186 -3.75 24.55 17.80
CA LEU A 186 -4.87 24.44 16.85
C LEU A 186 -4.37 24.31 15.40
N ALA A 187 -3.38 25.12 15.01
CA ALA A 187 -2.77 25.04 13.69
C ALA A 187 -1.99 23.73 13.48
N GLY A 188 -1.44 23.14 14.55
CA GLY A 188 -0.84 21.82 14.55
C GLY A 188 -1.80 20.75 14.03
N TYR A 189 -3.09 20.82 14.44
CA TYR A 189 -4.15 19.91 13.98
C TYR A 189 -4.62 20.13 12.54
N LEU A 190 -4.34 21.29 11.93
CA LEU A 190 -4.72 21.57 10.54
C LEU A 190 -3.74 20.92 9.56
N SER A 191 -4.24 20.52 8.38
CA SER A 191 -3.36 20.25 7.24
C SER A 191 -2.57 21.52 6.90
N THR A 192 -1.35 21.38 6.38
CA THR A 192 -0.56 22.55 5.97
C THR A 192 -1.29 23.35 4.90
N ARG A 193 -2.05 22.68 4.02
CA ARG A 193 -2.90 23.35 3.03
C ARG A 193 -3.96 24.25 3.69
N ASP A 194 -4.71 23.72 4.65
CA ASP A 194 -5.78 24.47 5.32
C ASP A 194 -5.21 25.58 6.19
N TYR A 195 -4.10 25.32 6.88
CA TYR A 195 -3.37 26.35 7.60
C TYR A 195 -2.90 27.47 6.66
N LEU A 196 -2.28 27.16 5.50
CA LEU A 196 -1.84 28.18 4.56
C LEU A 196 -3.02 29.01 4.03
N ASN A 197 -4.17 28.38 3.77
CA ASN A 197 -5.40 29.07 3.38
C ASN A 197 -5.96 29.94 4.52
N SER A 198 -5.86 29.50 5.77
CA SER A 198 -6.33 30.26 6.94
C SER A 198 -5.63 31.62 7.08
N ARG A 199 -4.40 31.76 6.55
CA ARG A 199 -3.65 33.03 6.51
C ARG A 199 -4.32 34.09 5.63
N LEU A 200 -5.18 33.69 4.69
CA LEU A 200 -5.99 34.59 3.88
C LEU A 200 -7.19 35.13 4.67
N ALA A 201 -7.67 34.38 5.67
CA ALA A 201 -8.82 34.74 6.50
C ALA A 201 -8.42 35.46 7.79
N SER A 202 -7.28 35.12 8.41
CA SER A 202 -6.82 35.68 9.67
C SER A 202 -5.32 36.00 9.63
N ARG A 203 -4.95 37.23 10.03
CA ARG A 203 -3.55 37.65 10.16
C ARG A 203 -2.86 36.96 11.34
N SER A 204 -3.62 36.61 12.39
CA SER A 204 -3.11 35.88 13.55
C SER A 204 -2.55 34.51 13.15
N MET A 205 -3.16 33.84 12.18
CA MET A 205 -2.62 32.59 11.60
C MET A 205 -1.32 32.83 10.82
N GLY A 206 -1.14 33.99 10.20
CA GLY A 206 0.09 34.36 9.49
C GLY A 206 1.35 34.37 10.36
N MET A 207 1.19 34.57 11.68
CA MET A 207 2.29 34.61 12.64
C MET A 207 3.02 33.28 12.80
N LEU A 208 2.31 32.16 12.64
CA LEU A 208 2.85 30.82 12.86
C LEU A 208 3.76 30.35 11.72
N PHE A 209 3.70 30.99 10.55
CA PHE A 209 4.40 30.52 9.36
C PHE A 209 5.92 30.55 9.52
N HIS A 210 6.41 31.39 10.43
CA HIS A 210 7.82 31.54 10.75
C HIS A 210 8.22 30.85 12.06
N LYS A 211 7.28 30.17 12.75
CA LYS A 211 7.55 29.46 14.01
C LYS A 211 7.99 28.04 13.73
N GLN A 212 9.17 27.66 14.23
CA GLN A 212 9.70 26.31 14.05
C GLN A 212 8.90 25.25 14.82
N GLY A 213 8.30 25.60 15.96
CA GLY A 213 7.42 24.70 16.72
C GLY A 213 6.26 24.19 15.87
N PHE A 214 5.53 25.10 15.21
CA PHE A 214 4.48 24.75 14.25
C PHE A 214 4.95 23.76 13.18
N TRP A 215 6.10 24.02 12.53
CA TRP A 215 6.61 23.12 11.49
C TRP A 215 7.06 21.77 12.05
N LYS A 216 7.62 21.75 13.27
CA LYS A 216 7.99 20.53 13.97
C LYS A 216 6.79 19.62 14.20
N THR A 217 5.61 20.16 14.52
CA THR A 217 4.37 19.35 14.69
C THR A 217 4.01 18.53 13.45
N LYS A 218 4.44 18.96 12.25
CA LYS A 218 4.16 18.20 11.02
C LYS A 218 4.93 16.88 10.97
N PHE A 219 5.96 16.70 11.80
CA PHE A 219 6.79 15.50 11.91
C PHE A 219 6.43 14.62 13.12
N ASP A 220 5.41 14.99 13.89
CA ASP A 220 4.82 14.11 14.89
C ASP A 220 4.36 12.81 14.21
N ILE A 221 4.32 11.69 14.94
CA ILE A 221 4.04 10.37 14.35
C ILE A 221 2.74 10.32 13.55
N ASN A 222 1.74 11.13 13.90
CA ASN A 222 0.48 11.25 13.17
C ASN A 222 0.36 12.55 12.34
N GLY A 223 1.43 13.33 12.21
CA GLY A 223 1.52 14.55 11.41
C GLY A 223 1.73 14.29 9.90
N GLU A 224 1.69 15.31 9.05
CA GLU A 224 1.81 15.14 7.58
C GLU A 224 3.15 14.55 7.08
N ARG A 225 4.17 14.51 7.94
CA ARG A 225 5.51 13.94 7.71
C ARG A 225 5.89 12.96 8.82
N GLY A 226 4.91 12.33 9.47
CA GLY A 226 5.17 11.40 10.56
C GLY A 226 6.01 10.17 10.18
N PHE A 227 6.11 9.86 8.88
CA PHE A 227 7.06 8.87 8.36
C PHE A 227 8.54 9.26 8.59
N LEU A 228 8.81 10.50 9.00
CA LEU A 228 10.10 11.00 9.47
C LEU A 228 10.14 11.23 10.98
N ASN A 229 9.22 10.65 11.75
CA ASN A 229 9.15 10.88 13.19
C ASN A 229 10.41 10.41 13.94
N TYR A 230 11.14 9.41 13.43
CA TYR A 230 12.42 9.00 14.01
C TYR A 230 13.41 10.19 14.07
N LEU A 231 13.35 11.13 13.12
CA LEU A 231 14.13 12.35 13.17
C LEU A 231 13.77 13.16 14.42
N VAL A 232 12.49 13.32 14.76
CA VAL A 232 12.08 14.05 15.98
C VAL A 232 12.60 13.36 17.25
N LYS A 233 12.66 12.03 17.27
CA LYS A 233 13.18 11.24 18.40
C LYS A 233 14.70 11.31 18.53
N GLU A 234 15.41 11.17 17.41
CA GLU A 234 16.88 11.16 17.36
C GLU A 234 17.50 12.57 17.40
N HIS A 235 16.77 13.60 16.94
CA HIS A 235 17.20 15.02 16.96
C HIS A 235 17.25 15.66 18.35
N GLN A 236 17.00 14.93 19.44
CA GLN A 236 17.36 15.45 20.76
C GLN A 236 18.86 15.81 20.87
N ASN A 237 19.70 15.33 19.93
CA ASN A 237 21.16 15.49 19.93
C ASN A 237 21.77 16.16 18.67
N LEU A 238 21.00 16.78 17.77
CA LEU A 238 21.51 17.38 16.53
C LEU A 238 21.09 18.87 16.41
N ASP A 239 22.02 19.76 16.05
CA ASP A 239 21.84 21.22 15.82
C ASP A 239 20.98 21.56 14.57
N PHE A 240 19.89 20.81 14.34
CA PHE A 240 18.97 21.05 13.23
C PHE A 240 17.68 21.73 13.71
N ASP A 241 17.58 23.03 13.50
CA ASP A 241 16.46 23.86 13.97
C ASP A 241 15.47 24.30 12.87
N ASP A 242 15.71 23.99 11.59
CA ASP A 242 14.87 24.48 10.47
C ASP A 242 13.88 23.43 9.93
N TRP A 243 12.89 23.10 10.76
CA TRP A 243 11.77 22.21 10.43
C TRP A 243 10.98 22.66 9.21
N ARG A 244 10.87 23.97 8.97
CA ARG A 244 10.22 24.52 7.78
C ARG A 244 10.95 24.13 6.50
N LEU A 245 12.27 24.23 6.51
CA LEU A 245 13.10 23.82 5.37
C LEU A 245 12.93 22.32 5.11
N LEU A 246 12.99 21.49 6.16
CA LEU A 246 12.78 20.05 6.03
C LEU A 246 11.41 19.73 5.45
N TYR A 247 10.35 20.42 5.91
CA TYR A 247 9.00 20.24 5.38
C TYR A 247 8.96 20.56 3.88
N HIS A 248 9.58 21.66 3.46
CA HIS A 248 9.63 22.04 2.05
C HIS A 248 10.45 21.06 1.20
N SER A 249 11.57 20.56 1.72
CA SER A 249 12.41 19.56 1.05
C SER A 249 11.67 18.22 0.85
N THR A 250 10.72 17.90 1.73
CA THR A 250 9.92 16.67 1.63
C THR A 250 8.68 16.79 0.73
N CYS A 251 8.30 17.99 0.28
CA CYS A 251 7.22 18.14 -0.70
C CYS A 251 7.50 17.42 -2.02
N THR A 252 8.77 17.39 -2.43
CA THR A 252 9.26 16.65 -3.62
C THR A 252 10.29 15.62 -3.17
N LEU A 253 9.86 14.35 -3.06
CA LEU A 253 10.67 13.29 -2.46
C LEU A 253 11.77 12.78 -3.39
N ARG A 254 13.00 13.29 -3.24
CA ARG A 254 14.18 12.85 -4.02
C ARG A 254 14.89 11.62 -3.46
N CYS A 255 14.20 10.82 -2.68
CA CYS A 255 14.75 9.65 -2.02
C CYS A 255 14.59 8.39 -2.86
N SER A 256 15.30 7.34 -2.47
CA SER A 256 15.14 6.02 -3.06
C SER A 256 13.71 5.50 -2.85
N ARG A 257 13.29 4.56 -3.70
CA ARG A 257 12.04 3.82 -3.51
C ARG A 257 12.00 3.01 -2.22
N PHE A 258 13.13 2.79 -1.55
CA PHE A 258 13.14 2.25 -0.19
C PHE A 258 12.34 3.13 0.79
N PHE A 259 12.33 4.46 0.58
CA PHE A 259 11.48 5.32 1.39
C PHE A 259 9.99 5.13 1.14
N ASP A 260 9.62 4.66 -0.05
CA ASP A 260 8.24 4.40 -0.41
C ASP A 260 7.61 3.37 0.54
N ILE A 261 8.40 2.40 1.03
CA ILE A 261 7.96 1.42 2.02
C ILE A 261 7.72 2.08 3.36
N THR A 262 8.64 2.91 3.86
CA THR A 262 8.45 3.67 5.10
C THR A 262 7.18 4.51 5.06
N ILE A 263 6.94 5.20 3.93
CA ILE A 263 5.73 5.99 3.74
C ILE A 263 4.48 5.09 3.73
N ARG A 264 4.46 4.00 2.96
CA ARG A 264 3.31 3.07 2.90
C ARG A 264 2.97 2.47 4.25
N LEU A 265 3.99 2.05 4.99
CA LEU A 265 3.83 1.51 6.33
C LEU A 265 3.27 2.56 7.28
N TRP A 266 3.77 3.78 7.21
CA TRP A 266 3.26 4.90 7.99
C TRP A 266 1.81 5.27 7.62
N GLU A 267 1.48 5.31 6.32
CA GLU A 267 0.11 5.53 5.82
C GLU A 267 -0.85 4.47 6.38
N THR A 268 -0.42 3.20 6.32
CA THR A 268 -1.20 2.06 6.79
C THR A 268 -1.41 2.13 8.31
N ASN A 269 -0.37 2.40 9.09
CA ASN A 269 -0.47 2.55 10.54
C ASN A 269 -1.38 3.73 10.93
N ARG A 270 -1.30 4.84 10.20
CA ARG A 270 -2.19 5.99 10.40
C ARG A 270 -3.65 5.65 10.08
N TRP A 271 -3.90 4.93 8.99
CA TRP A 271 -5.24 4.45 8.64
C TRP A 271 -5.79 3.51 9.70
N ILE A 272 -4.99 2.55 10.19
CA ILE A 272 -5.39 1.61 11.27
C ILE A 272 -5.79 2.39 12.52
N ARG A 273 -4.96 3.35 12.95
CA ARG A 273 -5.27 4.21 14.09
C ARG A 273 -6.62 4.92 13.93
N GLU A 274 -6.85 5.54 12.79
CA GLU A 274 -8.11 6.25 12.51
C GLU A 274 -9.31 5.29 12.50
N ALA A 275 -9.14 4.09 11.94
CA ALA A 275 -10.15 3.04 11.95
C ALA A 275 -10.51 2.60 13.37
N VAL A 276 -9.50 2.32 14.21
CA VAL A 276 -9.67 1.90 15.62
C VAL A 276 -10.35 3.01 16.44
N ILE A 277 -9.90 4.26 16.34
CA ILE A 277 -10.50 5.39 17.08
C ILE A 277 -11.97 5.61 16.69
N ARG A 278 -12.32 5.43 15.41
CA ARG A 278 -13.73 5.54 14.98
C ARG A 278 -14.57 4.38 15.49
N LYS A 279 -13.97 3.20 15.68
CA LYS A 279 -14.67 2.01 16.11
C LYS A 279 -15.02 2.09 17.58
N SER A 280 -14.04 2.44 18.41
CA SER A 280 -14.22 2.60 19.85
C SER A 280 -15.25 3.68 20.21
N ARG A 281 -15.42 4.71 19.37
CA ARG A 281 -16.45 5.74 19.53
C ARG A 281 -17.86 5.31 19.12
N GLY A 282 -18.05 4.07 18.65
CA GLY A 282 -19.33 3.60 18.09
C GLY A 282 -19.73 4.31 16.79
N THR A 283 -18.82 5.06 16.16
CA THR A 283 -19.10 5.87 14.96
C THR A 283 -18.86 5.13 13.65
N LEU A 284 -18.44 3.86 13.73
CA LEU A 284 -18.29 2.99 12.58
C LEU A 284 -19.66 2.41 12.16
N SER A 285 -20.52 3.26 11.62
CA SER A 285 -21.43 2.78 10.58
C SER A 285 -20.54 2.33 9.41
N ALA A 286 -20.85 1.19 8.79
CA ALA A 286 -20.13 0.66 7.62
C ALA A 286 -19.95 1.71 6.51
N SER A 287 -20.78 2.75 6.49
CA SER A 287 -20.76 3.88 5.55
C SER A 287 -19.80 5.05 5.86
N SER A 288 -19.06 5.07 6.98
CA SER A 288 -18.37 6.30 7.44
C SER A 288 -16.86 6.35 7.20
N PHE A 289 -16.16 5.21 7.13
CA PHE A 289 -14.70 5.17 6.94
C PHE A 289 -14.32 4.17 5.86
N MET A 290 -13.84 4.69 4.73
CA MET A 290 -13.50 3.89 3.56
C MET A 290 -12.26 3.02 3.81
N ASP A 291 -12.33 1.81 3.29
CA ASP A 291 -11.19 0.93 3.06
C ASP A 291 -10.31 1.46 1.93
N PHE A 292 -9.12 0.88 1.78
CA PHE A 292 -8.18 1.25 0.74
C PHE A 292 -7.52 0.01 0.11
N GLY A 293 -7.12 0.15 -1.16
CA GLY A 293 -6.35 -0.83 -1.90
C GLY A 293 -5.30 -0.13 -2.76
N GLY A 294 -4.15 -0.76 -2.94
CA GLY A 294 -3.04 -0.15 -3.68
C GLY A 294 -2.55 1.16 -3.05
N ARG A 295 -2.23 2.14 -3.89
CA ARG A 295 -1.68 3.43 -3.46
C ARG A 295 -2.77 4.51 -3.43
N ALA A 296 -3.56 4.50 -2.36
CA ALA A 296 -4.73 5.36 -2.18
C ALA A 296 -4.73 6.22 -0.89
N LEU A 297 -3.66 6.18 -0.09
CA LEU A 297 -3.57 6.88 1.21
C LEU A 297 -2.68 8.13 1.20
N GLN A 298 -2.14 8.52 0.05
CA GLN A 298 -1.15 9.59 -0.10
C GLN A 298 -1.70 10.97 0.28
N SER A 299 -3.02 11.12 0.40
CA SER A 299 -3.66 12.33 0.93
C SER A 299 -3.21 12.68 2.36
N TYR A 300 -2.72 11.71 3.14
CA TYR A 300 -2.22 11.96 4.49
C TYR A 300 -0.98 12.85 4.54
N HIS A 301 -0.16 12.84 3.49
CA HIS A 301 1.09 13.60 3.45
C HIS A 301 1.18 14.57 2.27
N ASN A 302 0.43 14.34 1.19
CA ASN A 302 0.41 15.22 0.01
C ASN A 302 1.78 15.47 -0.63
N THR A 303 2.78 14.61 -0.39
CA THR A 303 4.06 14.69 -1.10
C THR A 303 3.90 14.17 -2.52
N MET A 304 4.85 14.52 -3.40
CA MET A 304 4.94 14.02 -4.76
C MET A 304 6.35 13.53 -5.06
N TRP A 305 6.49 12.57 -5.97
CA TRP A 305 7.81 12.20 -6.49
C TRP A 305 8.28 13.27 -7.50
N PRO A 306 9.59 13.44 -7.72
CA PRO A 306 10.12 14.49 -8.59
C PRO A 306 9.68 14.30 -10.05
N GLU A 307 9.45 13.04 -10.44
CA GLU A 307 8.94 12.65 -11.75
C GLU A 307 7.41 12.73 -11.81
N THR A 308 6.69 12.95 -10.71
CA THR A 308 5.23 13.04 -10.72
C THR A 308 4.80 14.33 -11.39
N LYS A 309 4.07 14.21 -12.49
CA LYS A 309 3.46 15.37 -13.16
C LYS A 309 2.11 15.70 -12.56
N TYR A 310 1.33 14.67 -12.29
CA TYR A 310 -0.07 14.83 -11.96
C TYR A 310 -0.60 13.64 -11.16
N ARG A 311 -1.41 13.95 -10.15
CA ARG A 311 -2.16 12.99 -9.34
C ARG A 311 -3.63 13.36 -9.39
N GLN A 312 -4.49 12.38 -9.58
CA GLN A 312 -5.94 12.57 -9.61
C GLN A 312 -6.65 11.54 -8.74
N THR A 313 -7.68 12.02 -8.04
CA THR A 313 -8.69 11.18 -7.42
C THR A 313 -10.00 11.42 -8.15
N VAL A 314 -10.61 10.37 -8.68
CA VAL A 314 -11.87 10.43 -9.39
C VAL A 314 -12.87 9.50 -8.73
N LYS A 315 -14.11 9.97 -8.57
CA LYS A 315 -15.21 9.11 -8.14
C LYS A 315 -15.59 8.18 -9.29
N ILE A 316 -15.69 6.89 -9.02
CA ILE A 316 -16.16 5.93 -10.02
C ILE A 316 -17.61 6.31 -10.42
N PRO A 317 -17.88 6.53 -11.71
CA PRO A 317 -19.25 6.81 -12.16
C PRO A 317 -20.17 5.62 -11.87
N PRO A 318 -21.41 5.86 -11.38
CA PRO A 318 -22.36 4.78 -11.12
C PRO A 318 -22.83 4.08 -12.40
N ASP A 319 -22.66 4.72 -13.56
CA ASP A 319 -22.97 4.19 -14.88
C ASP A 319 -21.71 3.80 -15.67
N LEU A 320 -20.61 3.47 -14.97
CA LEU A 320 -19.41 2.91 -15.59
C LEU A 320 -19.73 1.57 -16.26
N VAL A 321 -19.36 1.42 -17.53
CA VAL A 321 -19.57 0.18 -18.28
C VAL A 321 -18.27 -0.43 -18.77
N LYS A 322 -17.28 0.41 -19.13
CA LYS A 322 -16.01 -0.05 -19.69
C LYS A 322 -14.86 0.80 -19.19
N ILE A 323 -13.66 0.23 -19.20
CA ILE A 323 -12.41 0.96 -18.97
C ILE A 323 -11.52 0.78 -20.19
N GLY A 324 -11.21 1.88 -20.87
CA GLY A 324 -10.17 1.94 -21.90
C GLY A 324 -8.79 2.01 -21.25
N VAL A 325 -7.84 1.21 -21.71
CA VAL A 325 -6.45 1.18 -21.23
C VAL A 325 -5.52 1.45 -22.40
N SER A 326 -4.84 2.60 -22.38
CA SER A 326 -3.85 2.95 -23.40
C SER A 326 -2.48 2.40 -23.02
N ALA A 327 -2.00 1.40 -23.77
CA ALA A 327 -0.76 0.70 -23.47
C ALA A 327 0.23 0.69 -24.66
N LEU A 328 1.53 0.73 -24.36
CA LEU A 328 2.60 0.71 -25.35
C LEU A 328 3.84 -0.01 -24.83
N THR A 329 4.46 -0.79 -25.70
CA THR A 329 5.85 -1.23 -25.55
C THR A 329 6.75 -0.33 -26.42
N GLU A 330 7.64 0.44 -25.80
CA GLU A 330 8.61 1.25 -26.54
C GLU A 330 9.65 0.33 -27.22
N TRP A 331 10.18 0.74 -28.38
CA TRP A 331 11.11 -0.08 -29.15
C TRP A 331 12.37 -0.39 -28.32
N GLY A 332 12.65 -1.67 -28.10
CA GLY A 332 13.80 -2.13 -27.30
C GLY A 332 13.54 -2.20 -25.80
N GLU A 333 12.37 -1.75 -25.31
CA GLU A 333 11.91 -2.05 -23.96
C GLU A 333 11.16 -3.40 -23.95
N GLN A 334 11.37 -4.18 -22.90
CA GLN A 334 10.60 -5.41 -22.65
C GLN A 334 9.32 -5.13 -21.84
N ALA A 335 9.21 -3.95 -21.22
CA ALA A 335 8.11 -3.61 -20.33
C ALA A 335 7.01 -2.83 -21.07
N VAL A 336 5.76 -3.23 -20.82
CA VAL A 336 4.59 -2.44 -21.23
C VAL A 336 4.44 -1.23 -20.34
N THR A 337 4.09 -0.11 -20.94
CA THR A 337 3.83 1.14 -20.24
C THR A 337 2.39 1.58 -20.49
N ILE A 338 1.63 1.76 -19.41
CA ILE A 338 0.26 2.30 -19.46
C ILE A 338 0.32 3.82 -19.42
N ARG A 339 -0.31 4.49 -20.39
CA ARG A 339 -0.32 5.96 -20.56
C ARG A 339 -1.61 6.62 -20.15
N GLY A 340 -2.70 5.86 -20.14
CA GLY A 340 -4.01 6.40 -19.83
C GLY A 340 -5.02 5.33 -19.45
N LEU A 341 -6.01 5.77 -18.69
CA LEU A 341 -7.22 5.04 -18.35
C LEU A 341 -8.42 5.90 -18.73
N GLU A 342 -9.34 5.38 -19.53
CA GLU A 342 -10.59 6.05 -19.87
C GLU A 342 -11.76 5.34 -19.19
N LEU A 343 -12.43 6.02 -18.25
CA LEU A 343 -13.66 5.53 -17.65
C LEU A 343 -14.82 5.81 -18.61
N ILE A 344 -15.31 4.77 -19.29
CA ILE A 344 -16.35 4.85 -20.31
C ILE A 344 -17.70 4.57 -19.66
N ARG A 345 -18.60 5.54 -19.78
CA ARG A 345 -19.91 5.56 -19.14
C ARG A 345 -21.00 5.14 -20.12
N ALA A 346 -22.08 4.52 -19.62
CA ALA A 346 -23.26 4.25 -20.43
C ALA A 346 -23.89 5.55 -20.94
N SER A 347 -23.80 6.63 -20.15
CA SER A 347 -24.35 7.93 -20.49
C SER A 347 -23.37 9.07 -20.23
N GLY A 348 -23.33 10.03 -21.15
CA GLY A 348 -22.49 11.23 -21.03
C GLY A 348 -21.02 11.01 -21.42
N PRO A 349 -20.17 12.02 -21.16
CA PRO A 349 -18.77 11.98 -21.57
C PRO A 349 -17.95 11.02 -20.70
N SER A 350 -17.04 10.28 -21.34
CA SER A 350 -16.01 9.49 -20.67
C SER A 350 -15.06 10.37 -19.86
N ILE A 351 -14.46 9.80 -18.80
CA ILE A 351 -13.45 10.48 -18.00
C ILE A 351 -12.08 9.92 -18.39
N LEU A 352 -11.27 10.71 -19.09
CA LEU A 352 -9.91 10.34 -19.45
C LEU A 352 -8.93 10.74 -18.35
N LEU A 353 -8.19 9.75 -17.85
CA LEU A 353 -7.07 9.88 -16.93
C LEU A 353 -5.78 9.60 -17.72
N GLY A 354 -4.86 10.56 -17.79
CA GLY A 354 -3.63 10.39 -18.57
C GLY A 354 -3.80 10.76 -20.05
N ALA A 355 -3.27 9.94 -20.96
CA ALA A 355 -3.29 10.21 -22.40
C ALA A 355 -3.58 8.95 -23.24
N LYS A 356 -4.35 9.14 -24.33
CA LYS A 356 -4.49 8.15 -25.40
C LYS A 356 -3.29 8.17 -26.34
N ILE A 357 -3.03 7.04 -26.99
CA ILE A 357 -1.93 6.89 -27.94
C ILE A 357 -2.48 7.08 -29.37
N PRO A 358 -2.03 8.12 -30.10
CA PRO A 358 -2.50 8.35 -31.46
C PRO A 358 -2.18 7.18 -32.40
N GLY A 359 -3.18 6.75 -33.18
CA GLY A 359 -3.03 5.66 -34.14
C GLY A 359 -2.95 4.25 -33.52
N SER A 360 -3.21 4.13 -32.22
CA SER A 360 -3.22 2.83 -31.53
C SER A 360 -4.24 1.87 -32.13
N LEU A 361 -3.89 0.58 -32.13
CA LEU A 361 -4.83 -0.49 -32.45
C LEU A 361 -5.88 -0.58 -31.34
N VAL A 362 -7.16 -0.55 -31.69
CA VAL A 362 -8.24 -0.72 -30.69
C VAL A 362 -8.57 -2.20 -30.58
N ILE A 363 -8.50 -2.72 -29.37
CA ILE A 363 -8.87 -4.10 -29.05
C ILE A 363 -10.00 -4.03 -28.02
N VAL A 364 -11.11 -4.69 -28.33
CA VAL A 364 -12.27 -4.77 -27.44
C VAL A 364 -12.24 -6.16 -26.82
N GLU A 365 -12.35 -6.21 -25.49
CA GLU A 365 -12.50 -7.47 -24.78
C GLU A 365 -13.80 -8.16 -25.23
N GLU A 366 -13.67 -9.41 -25.62
CA GLU A 366 -14.79 -10.33 -25.75
C GLU A 366 -15.05 -10.97 -24.38
N VAL A 367 -16.24 -10.73 -23.84
CA VAL A 367 -16.68 -11.31 -22.57
C VAL A 367 -17.51 -12.53 -22.90
N ASP A 368 -17.09 -13.69 -22.40
CA ASP A 368 -17.86 -14.94 -22.53
C ASP A 368 -19.01 -15.00 -21.50
N ASP A 369 -19.87 -16.00 -21.63
CA ASP A 369 -21.01 -16.22 -20.73
C ASP A 369 -20.60 -16.44 -19.25
N HIS A 370 -19.29 -16.61 -18.98
CA HIS A 370 -18.73 -16.84 -17.66
C HIS A 370 -18.20 -15.54 -17.03
N GLY A 371 -18.36 -14.38 -17.68
CA GLY A 371 -17.97 -13.09 -17.12
C GLY A 371 -16.48 -12.79 -17.20
N GLY A 372 -15.73 -13.51 -18.05
CA GLY A 372 -14.31 -13.26 -18.33
C GLY A 372 -13.33 -14.37 -17.94
N GLY A 373 -12.06 -14.14 -18.25
CA GLY A 373 -10.97 -15.11 -18.08
C GLY A 373 -10.49 -15.30 -16.64
N ARG A 374 -9.47 -16.15 -16.48
CA ARG A 374 -8.79 -16.41 -15.20
C ARG A 374 -7.81 -15.27 -14.83
N PRO A 375 -7.49 -15.05 -13.54
CA PRO A 375 -6.44 -14.13 -13.15
C PRO A 375 -5.10 -14.63 -13.71
N ASP A 376 -4.48 -13.81 -14.53
CA ASP A 376 -3.31 -14.22 -15.29
C ASP A 376 -2.11 -13.38 -14.89
N TRP A 377 -1.12 -14.06 -14.32
CA TRP A 377 0.16 -13.47 -13.92
C TRP A 377 1.32 -13.98 -14.79
N THR A 378 1.05 -14.80 -15.80
CA THR A 378 2.06 -15.71 -16.37
C THR A 378 2.14 -15.75 -17.89
N GLU A 379 1.11 -15.34 -18.63
CA GLU A 379 1.16 -15.40 -20.10
C GLU A 379 1.70 -14.09 -20.73
N ASP A 380 2.62 -14.22 -21.70
CA ASP A 380 3.14 -13.10 -22.51
C ASP A 380 2.11 -12.76 -23.60
N HIS A 381 1.25 -11.79 -23.31
CA HIS A 381 0.23 -11.31 -24.24
C HIS A 381 0.85 -10.38 -25.30
N THR A 382 1.60 -10.91 -26.25
CA THR A 382 2.46 -10.15 -27.20
C THR A 382 1.77 -9.06 -28.06
N TRP A 383 0.44 -8.95 -28.07
CA TRP A 383 -0.31 -8.01 -28.90
C TRP A 383 -0.15 -6.53 -28.49
N TYR A 384 0.32 -6.21 -27.28
CA TYR A 384 0.69 -4.83 -26.91
C TYR A 384 1.99 -4.31 -27.59
N ARG A 385 2.71 -5.18 -28.29
CA ARG A 385 3.92 -4.81 -29.08
C ARG A 385 3.57 -4.17 -30.43
N CYS A 386 2.28 -4.00 -30.75
CA CYS A 386 1.85 -3.33 -31.98
C CYS A 386 2.24 -1.84 -31.96
N CYS A 387 2.96 -1.38 -32.99
CA CYS A 387 3.19 0.05 -33.21
C CYS A 387 1.94 0.70 -33.84
N PRO A 388 1.51 1.89 -33.39
CA PRO A 388 2.18 2.78 -32.43
C PRO A 388 1.79 2.58 -30.96
N GLY A 389 0.97 1.57 -30.64
CA GLY A 389 0.48 1.20 -29.32
C GLY A 389 -0.88 0.51 -29.42
N THR A 390 -1.49 0.17 -28.28
CA THR A 390 -2.81 -0.47 -28.22
C THR A 390 -3.74 0.25 -27.24
N GLU A 391 -5.01 0.39 -27.62
CA GLU A 391 -6.10 0.84 -26.77
C GLU A 391 -6.99 -0.37 -26.46
N VAL A 392 -6.99 -0.81 -25.20
CA VAL A 392 -7.72 -2.00 -24.76
C VAL A 392 -9.00 -1.58 -24.07
N ILE A 393 -10.14 -1.94 -24.62
CA ILE A 393 -11.45 -1.62 -24.05
C ILE A 393 -11.91 -2.84 -23.25
N LEU A 394 -11.78 -2.76 -21.94
CA LEU A 394 -12.15 -3.80 -20.99
C LEU A 394 -13.58 -3.57 -20.48
N ASP A 395 -14.31 -4.66 -20.26
CA ASP A 395 -15.60 -4.60 -19.58
C ASP A 395 -15.40 -4.32 -18.09
N ALA A 396 -16.18 -3.37 -17.57
CA ALA A 396 -16.07 -2.90 -16.19
C ALA A 396 -17.42 -2.93 -15.46
N GLN A 397 -18.40 -3.68 -15.99
CA GLN A 397 -19.63 -3.94 -15.26
C GLN A 397 -19.31 -4.73 -14.00
N GLU A 398 -19.94 -4.35 -12.89
CA GLU A 398 -19.72 -4.98 -11.58
C GLU A 398 -18.25 -4.98 -11.15
N LEU A 399 -17.51 -3.92 -11.48
CA LEU A 399 -16.11 -3.72 -11.07
C LEU A 399 -15.97 -3.81 -9.54
N ARG A 400 -15.08 -4.69 -9.08
CA ARG A 400 -14.73 -4.89 -7.66
C ARG A 400 -13.30 -4.51 -7.32
N GLY A 401 -12.40 -4.41 -8.30
CA GLY A 401 -11.00 -4.15 -7.96
C GLY A 401 -10.04 -4.17 -9.13
N PHE A 402 -8.77 -4.21 -8.78
CA PHE A 402 -7.67 -4.27 -9.74
C PHE A 402 -6.61 -5.27 -9.26
N MET A 403 -6.02 -5.97 -10.22
CA MET A 403 -4.74 -6.63 -10.09
C MET A 403 -3.70 -5.83 -10.86
N ILE A 404 -2.58 -5.50 -10.22
CA ILE A 404 -1.53 -4.71 -10.82
C ILE A 404 -0.15 -5.28 -10.47
N THR A 405 0.79 -5.15 -11.40
CA THR A 405 2.21 -5.40 -11.12
C THR A 405 3.00 -4.13 -11.37
N ASN A 406 3.86 -3.79 -10.41
CA ASN A 406 4.78 -2.68 -10.50
C ASN A 406 6.21 -3.18 -10.57
N THR A 407 7.06 -2.59 -11.40
CA THR A 407 8.50 -2.84 -11.35
C THR A 407 9.10 -2.40 -9.99
N VAL A 408 10.34 -2.81 -9.71
CA VAL A 408 11.14 -2.23 -8.61
C VAL A 408 11.21 -0.70 -8.76
N ALA A 409 11.28 -0.22 -10.00
CA ALA A 409 11.20 1.19 -10.35
C ALA A 409 9.75 1.73 -10.43
N GLY A 410 8.81 1.11 -9.72
CA GLY A 410 7.43 1.58 -9.50
C GLY A 410 6.68 2.01 -10.76
N ARG A 411 7.03 1.43 -11.90
CA ARG A 411 6.27 1.59 -13.15
C ARG A 411 5.25 0.47 -13.18
N LEU A 412 3.99 0.81 -13.44
CA LEU A 412 2.95 -0.19 -13.58
C LEU A 412 3.08 -0.85 -14.96
N THR A 413 3.28 -2.18 -14.97
CA THR A 413 3.54 -2.96 -16.20
C THR A 413 2.44 -3.96 -16.50
N HIS A 414 1.56 -4.22 -15.55
CA HIS A 414 0.44 -5.14 -15.68
C HIS A 414 -0.79 -4.54 -15.00
N LEU A 415 -1.94 -4.64 -15.65
CA LEU A 415 -3.25 -4.27 -15.13
C LEU A 415 -4.29 -5.30 -15.57
N GLN A 416 -5.09 -5.77 -14.63
CA GLN A 416 -6.29 -6.57 -14.88
C GLN A 416 -7.40 -6.09 -13.95
N LEU A 417 -8.64 -6.05 -14.46
CA LEU A 417 -9.80 -5.67 -13.65
C LEU A 417 -10.32 -6.90 -12.92
N ILE A 418 -10.71 -6.70 -11.65
CA ILE A 418 -11.43 -7.69 -10.86
C ILE A 418 -12.91 -7.30 -10.93
N ARG A 419 -13.76 -8.22 -11.38
CA ARG A 419 -15.22 -8.07 -11.45
C ARG A 419 -15.88 -9.05 -10.48
N GLN A 420 -17.16 -8.86 -10.22
CA GLN A 420 -17.93 -9.80 -9.40
C GLN A 420 -17.93 -11.22 -9.96
N ASN A 421 -18.00 -11.35 -11.30
CA ASN A 421 -18.16 -12.65 -11.97
C ASN A 421 -16.88 -13.15 -12.66
N GLY A 422 -15.73 -12.48 -12.49
CA GLY A 422 -14.49 -12.89 -13.16
C GLY A 422 -13.45 -11.79 -13.26
N PHE A 423 -12.50 -11.96 -14.18
CA PHE A 423 -11.41 -11.02 -14.42
C PHE A 423 -11.44 -10.53 -15.86
N SER A 424 -11.01 -9.29 -16.10
CA SER A 424 -10.83 -8.83 -17.48
C SER A 424 -9.68 -9.57 -18.16
N LYS A 425 -9.51 -9.41 -19.48
CA LYS A 425 -8.21 -9.69 -20.11
C LYS A 425 -7.09 -8.86 -19.46
N PRO A 426 -5.90 -9.43 -19.23
CA PRO A 426 -4.76 -8.70 -18.70
C PRO A 426 -4.21 -7.72 -19.75
N VAL A 427 -3.74 -6.57 -19.30
CA VAL A 427 -3.04 -5.58 -20.11
C VAL A 427 -1.63 -5.44 -19.59
N GLY A 428 -0.66 -5.85 -20.40
CA GLY A 428 0.76 -5.83 -20.06
C GLY A 428 1.29 -7.16 -19.55
N PHE A 429 2.45 -7.15 -18.90
CA PHE A 429 3.16 -8.36 -18.46
C PHE A 429 3.62 -8.26 -17.01
N CYS A 430 3.53 -9.38 -16.30
CA CYS A 430 4.00 -9.51 -14.94
C CYS A 430 5.53 -9.72 -14.92
N TYR A 431 6.28 -8.69 -14.51
CA TYR A 431 7.73 -8.80 -14.35
C TYR A 431 8.09 -9.66 -13.14
N LEU A 432 9.01 -10.62 -13.31
CA LEU A 432 9.46 -11.55 -12.25
C LEU A 432 9.99 -10.85 -10.98
N ASN A 433 10.54 -9.64 -11.12
CA ASN A 433 11.10 -8.85 -10.02
C ASN A 433 10.18 -7.71 -9.55
N GLY A 434 8.91 -7.69 -10.02
CA GLY A 434 7.93 -6.68 -9.66
C GLY A 434 7.09 -7.05 -8.44
N ALA A 435 6.50 -6.03 -7.80
CA ALA A 435 5.53 -6.23 -6.74
C ALA A 435 4.11 -6.35 -7.30
N SER A 436 3.46 -7.48 -7.02
CA SER A 436 2.13 -7.80 -7.53
C SER A 436 1.06 -7.61 -6.47
N TYR A 437 0.08 -6.75 -6.74
CA TYR A 437 -0.99 -6.39 -5.82
C TYR A 437 -2.32 -6.82 -6.42
N ALA A 438 -3.17 -7.45 -5.61
CA ALA A 438 -4.57 -7.68 -5.93
C ALA A 438 -5.39 -7.05 -4.81
N PHE A 439 -6.29 -6.13 -5.15
CA PHE A 439 -7.14 -5.48 -4.17
C PHE A 439 -8.56 -5.37 -4.69
N GLN A 440 -9.51 -5.82 -3.88
CA GLN A 440 -10.93 -5.80 -4.19
C GLN A 440 -11.77 -5.27 -3.03
N MET A 441 -12.91 -4.70 -3.38
CA MET A 441 -13.92 -4.15 -2.48
C MET A 441 -15.30 -4.44 -3.03
N ASP A 442 -16.28 -4.60 -2.14
CA ASP A 442 -17.67 -4.71 -2.55
C ASP A 442 -18.13 -3.43 -3.27
N ASP A 443 -17.76 -2.26 -2.78
CA ASP A 443 -18.14 -0.99 -3.41
C ASP A 443 -16.90 -0.10 -3.59
N ILE A 444 -16.57 0.24 -4.84
CA ILE A 444 -15.46 1.15 -5.15
C ILE A 444 -16.02 2.56 -5.33
N VAL A 445 -15.58 3.48 -4.49
CA VAL A 445 -16.02 4.87 -4.53
C VAL A 445 -15.04 5.74 -5.29
N ASN A 446 -13.74 5.63 -5.00
CA ASN A 446 -12.70 6.46 -5.61
C ASN A 446 -11.61 5.63 -6.27
N LEU A 447 -11.17 6.08 -7.44
CA LEU A 447 -9.94 5.66 -8.11
C LEU A 447 -8.89 6.75 -7.94
N VAL A 448 -7.70 6.38 -7.48
CA VAL A 448 -6.55 7.25 -7.29
C VAL A 448 -5.46 6.83 -8.26
N VAL A 449 -4.98 7.76 -9.08
CA VAL A 449 -3.95 7.52 -10.08
C VAL A 449 -2.86 8.58 -10.03
N GLU A 450 -1.64 8.18 -10.33
CA GLU A 450 -0.49 9.07 -10.44
C GLU A 450 0.25 8.83 -11.75
N PHE A 451 0.51 9.90 -12.48
CA PHE A 451 1.25 9.89 -13.74
C PHE A 451 2.57 10.65 -13.62
N ASP A 452 3.62 10.14 -14.28
CA ASP A 452 4.89 10.82 -14.36
C ASP A 452 4.94 11.93 -15.45
N VAL A 453 6.07 12.63 -15.55
CA VAL A 453 6.35 13.68 -16.56
C VAL A 453 6.12 13.22 -18.00
N ASN A 454 6.29 11.92 -18.27
CA ASN A 454 6.09 11.30 -19.57
C ASN A 454 4.68 10.71 -19.74
N MET A 455 3.76 11.02 -18.81
CA MET A 455 2.40 10.49 -18.76
C MET A 455 2.33 8.97 -18.55
N ASN A 456 3.33 8.36 -17.91
CA ASN A 456 3.27 6.95 -17.51
C ASN A 456 2.45 6.81 -16.24
N LEU A 457 1.52 5.86 -16.21
CA LEU A 457 0.87 5.45 -14.98
C LEU A 457 1.89 4.81 -14.04
N ARG A 458 2.14 5.47 -12.91
CA ARG A 458 3.11 5.03 -11.89
C ARG A 458 2.42 4.36 -10.70
N GLN A 459 1.27 4.88 -10.31
CA GLN A 459 0.54 4.36 -9.15
C GLN A 459 -0.95 4.30 -9.43
N LEU A 460 -1.57 3.26 -8.87
CA LEU A 460 -3.01 3.05 -8.88
C LEU A 460 -3.44 2.60 -7.47
N GLY A 461 -4.56 3.13 -7.01
CA GLY A 461 -5.21 2.68 -5.79
C GLY A 461 -6.71 2.97 -5.82
N ILE A 462 -7.44 2.31 -4.93
CA ILE A 462 -8.88 2.49 -4.78
C ILE A 462 -9.25 2.79 -3.32
N GLN A 463 -10.38 3.46 -3.15
CA GLN A 463 -11.03 3.63 -1.84
C GLN A 463 -12.50 3.24 -1.97
N GLY A 464 -13.04 2.61 -0.93
CA GLY A 464 -14.36 2.01 -1.01
C GLY A 464 -14.79 1.32 0.28
N PHE A 465 -15.70 0.36 0.17
CA PHE A 465 -16.27 -0.38 1.29
C PHE A 465 -16.33 -1.87 1.00
N GLY A 466 -16.32 -2.68 2.06
CA GLY A 466 -16.38 -4.13 1.93
C GLY A 466 -15.09 -4.70 1.37
N SER A 467 -13.95 -4.23 1.89
CA SER A 467 -12.64 -4.78 1.54
C SER A 467 -12.62 -6.28 1.81
N ASN A 468 -12.48 -7.06 0.73
CA ASN A 468 -12.44 -8.52 0.77
C ASN A 468 -11.08 -8.99 0.25
N GLN A 469 -10.02 -8.58 0.93
CA GLN A 469 -8.64 -8.70 0.44
C GLN A 469 -8.06 -10.10 0.67
N LYS A 470 -8.89 -11.12 0.90
CA LYS A 470 -8.43 -12.50 1.11
C LYS A 470 -8.07 -13.16 -0.23
N ALA A 471 -7.03 -12.65 -0.89
CA ALA A 471 -6.50 -13.18 -2.15
C ALA A 471 -6.16 -14.68 -2.08
N ARG A 472 -5.90 -15.23 -0.87
CA ARG A 472 -5.62 -16.65 -0.65
C ARG A 472 -6.84 -17.54 -0.42
N ASP A 473 -8.00 -16.96 -0.14
CA ASP A 473 -9.24 -17.73 -0.07
C ASP A 473 -9.66 -18.16 -1.48
N TRP A 474 -9.23 -17.44 -2.53
CA TRP A 474 -9.51 -17.80 -3.94
C TRP A 474 -8.78 -19.08 -4.38
N ASP A 475 -7.56 -19.30 -3.88
CA ASP A 475 -6.81 -20.56 -4.04
C ASP A 475 -7.41 -21.73 -3.23
N ARG A 476 -8.11 -21.42 -2.12
CA ARG A 476 -8.55 -22.42 -1.13
C ARG A 476 -10.02 -22.82 -1.28
N ASP A 477 -10.88 -21.89 -1.68
CA ASP A 477 -12.33 -22.08 -1.81
C ASP A 477 -12.71 -22.60 -3.21
N GLY A 478 -11.72 -23.03 -4.01
CA GLY A 478 -11.92 -23.78 -5.25
C GLY A 478 -12.28 -22.94 -6.47
N TYR A 479 -12.17 -21.61 -6.40
CA TYR A 479 -12.28 -20.76 -7.61
C TYR A 479 -11.11 -21.00 -8.59
N TYR A 480 -9.97 -21.49 -8.10
CA TYR A 480 -8.95 -22.19 -8.89
C TYR A 480 -9.03 -23.70 -8.67
N LYS A 481 -9.78 -24.41 -9.52
CA LYS A 481 -9.33 -25.75 -9.91
C LYS A 481 -8.22 -25.54 -10.94
N ILE A 482 -6.98 -25.80 -10.54
CA ILE A 482 -5.99 -26.27 -11.49
C ILE A 482 -6.52 -27.66 -11.88
N THR A 483 -7.33 -27.72 -12.94
CA THR A 483 -7.31 -28.90 -13.80
C THR A 483 -5.90 -28.89 -14.36
N ARG A 484 -5.01 -29.66 -13.72
CA ARG A 484 -3.99 -30.31 -14.52
C ARG A 484 -4.83 -31.18 -15.44
N ASP A 485 -4.73 -30.92 -16.73
CA ASP A 485 -5.27 -31.84 -17.71
C ASP A 485 -4.53 -33.16 -17.42
N ASP A 486 -5.21 -34.05 -16.71
CA ASP A 486 -4.82 -35.46 -16.55
C ASP A 486 -5.25 -36.22 -17.82
N ASP A 487 -5.11 -35.60 -19.00
CA ASP A 487 -5.54 -36.12 -20.30
C ASP A 487 -4.32 -36.49 -21.18
N ASP A 488 -3.23 -36.96 -20.57
CA ASP A 488 -2.12 -37.62 -21.29
C ASP A 488 -1.94 -39.09 -20.82
N ASP A 489 -2.96 -39.68 -20.19
CA ASP A 489 -3.06 -41.13 -20.06
C ASP A 489 -4.06 -41.64 -21.11
N ASP A 490 -3.61 -42.59 -21.92
CA ASP A 490 -4.31 -43.39 -22.94
C ASP A 490 -4.30 -42.84 -24.37
N ASP A 491 -3.23 -43.18 -25.10
CA ASP A 491 -3.37 -43.80 -26.42
C ASP A 491 -2.36 -44.97 -26.48
N ASP A 492 -2.87 -46.16 -26.13
CA ASP A 492 -2.35 -47.44 -26.60
C ASP A 492 -2.48 -47.48 -28.13
N ASP A 493 -1.40 -47.87 -28.82
CA ASP A 493 -1.53 -48.68 -30.02
C ASP A 493 -0.37 -49.67 -30.03
N ASP A 494 -0.75 -50.92 -29.74
CA ASP A 494 -0.01 -52.13 -30.04
C ASP A 494 0.39 -52.14 -31.54
N ASP A 495 1.65 -52.45 -31.82
CA ASP A 495 1.98 -53.26 -32.99
C ASP A 495 3.12 -54.22 -32.59
N ASP A 496 2.71 -55.49 -32.58
CA ASP A 496 3.49 -56.70 -32.41
C ASP A 496 4.58 -56.88 -33.48
N ASP A 497 5.51 -57.76 -33.12
CA ASP A 497 6.21 -58.72 -33.97
C ASP A 497 7.38 -58.28 -34.88
N ASP A 498 8.52 -58.83 -34.46
CA ASP A 498 9.39 -59.72 -35.26
C ASP A 498 10.59 -59.17 -36.04
N ASP A 499 11.59 -60.06 -36.04
CA ASP A 499 12.76 -60.20 -36.89
C ASP A 499 13.96 -59.30 -36.51
N ASP A 500 14.97 -59.79 -35.81
CA ASP A 500 15.95 -60.84 -36.15
C ASP A 500 17.30 -60.17 -36.44
N ASP A 501 18.34 -60.94 -36.09
CA ASP A 501 19.69 -60.91 -36.67
C ASP A 501 20.65 -59.75 -36.31
N ASP A 502 21.51 -60.13 -35.36
CA ASP A 502 22.95 -60.35 -35.60
C ASP A 502 23.93 -59.17 -35.79
N GLU A 503 25.09 -59.46 -35.17
CA GLU A 503 26.46 -59.05 -35.49
C GLU A 503 27.09 -57.80 -34.82
N ASP A 504 27.99 -58.17 -33.89
CA ASP A 504 29.28 -57.61 -33.45
C ASP A 504 29.39 -56.47 -32.41
#